data_AF-A0A965R787-F1
#
_entry.id   AF-A0A965R787-F1
#
_cell.length_a   1.000
_cell.length_b   1.000
_cell.length_c   1.000
_cell.angle_alpha   90.00
_cell.angle_beta   90.00
_cell.angle_gamma   90.00
#
_symmetry.space_group_name_H-M   'P 1'
#
loop_
_entity.id
_entity.type
_entity.pdbx_description
1 polymer ?
#
loop_
_entity_poly.entity_id
_entity_poly.type
_entity_poly.pdbx_seq_one_letter_code
_entity_poly.pdbx_strand_id
1 'polypeptide(L)'
;MTDTYAGNKDRTGQAGATELLINPWGASTGVFGADLACVKGIGAMKVNIAGLGATEKTEVGFTSMTYLRGSNVTVNNLALAQKLKGGTTLGVNIMSMNFGDIQKTSTTNPDGGIGSFKPQFFNLTVGFSKEFSKNIFVGAGMTFVSEQIENIKAGAVCLETGIQYVSDDFHFGITLRNIGSTMRFSGAGFNVNTDASSYSQYQLNRSIPQEKFELPTYLALGIGYDFYLDKKKLANVDDKPKHRLTAMGSFTSNSFINDYITMGTEYGFKEQVMFRLGYRFEKQNVDNSFYTGLSTGLTVQHKLGEDGPTVAVDYSFRTTQQPANGVHNFTLRLNF
;
A
#
# COMPACT_ATOMS: atom_id res chain seq x y z
N MET A 1 -16.58 -30.74 -13.98
CA MET A 1 -16.25 -29.51 -13.23
C MET A 1 -14.80 -29.23 -13.51
N THR A 2 -14.50 -28.16 -14.22
CA THR A 2 -13.14 -27.74 -14.53
C THR A 2 -12.70 -26.85 -13.37
N ASP A 3 -11.89 -27.37 -12.46
CA ASP A 3 -11.31 -26.57 -11.39
C ASP A 3 -10.30 -25.59 -12.00
N THR A 4 -10.68 -24.32 -12.09
CA THR A 4 -9.78 -23.23 -12.48
C THR A 4 -8.80 -22.98 -11.32
N TYR A 5 -7.61 -23.53 -11.41
CA TYR A 5 -6.48 -23.14 -10.56
C TYR A 5 -5.97 -21.77 -11.01
N ALA A 6 -6.29 -20.72 -10.27
CA ALA A 6 -5.62 -19.43 -10.36
C ALA A 6 -4.47 -19.39 -9.33
N GLY A 7 -3.27 -19.02 -9.79
CA GLY A 7 -2.06 -18.88 -8.98
C GLY A 7 -0.81 -19.23 -9.78
N ASN A 8 0.21 -18.37 -9.74
CA ASN A 8 1.49 -18.59 -10.42
C ASN A 8 2.58 -18.97 -9.41
N LYS A 9 2.63 -20.24 -9.00
CA LYS A 9 3.57 -20.75 -7.98
C LYS A 9 5.04 -20.68 -8.42
N ASP A 10 5.30 -20.72 -9.73
CA ASP A 10 6.66 -20.82 -10.28
C ASP A 10 7.47 -19.51 -10.16
N ARG A 11 6.79 -18.39 -9.87
CA ARG A 11 7.42 -17.05 -9.81
C ARG A 11 7.47 -16.47 -8.40
N THR A 12 7.00 -17.20 -7.38
CA THR A 12 6.97 -16.69 -6.02
C THR A 12 8.38 -16.37 -5.52
N GLY A 13 8.57 -15.16 -5.00
CA GLY A 13 9.87 -14.70 -4.47
C GLY A 13 10.88 -14.20 -5.52
N GLN A 14 10.48 -14.10 -6.79
CA GLN A 14 11.35 -13.56 -7.86
C GLN A 14 11.10 -12.09 -8.20
N ALA A 15 10.08 -11.45 -7.60
CA ALA A 15 9.88 -10.01 -7.72
C ALA A 15 10.83 -9.25 -6.81
N GLY A 16 11.33 -8.12 -7.29
CA GLY A 16 11.85 -7.06 -6.41
C GLY A 16 10.82 -5.95 -6.22
N ALA A 17 11.20 -4.85 -5.58
CA ALA A 17 10.28 -3.76 -5.24
C ALA A 17 9.03 -4.20 -4.45
N THR A 18 9.19 -5.15 -3.52
CA THR A 18 8.05 -5.69 -2.74
C THR A 18 7.38 -4.64 -1.85
N GLU A 19 8.07 -3.54 -1.53
CA GLU A 19 7.52 -2.38 -0.86
C GLU A 19 6.39 -1.70 -1.65
N LEU A 20 6.29 -1.91 -2.96
CA LEU A 20 5.12 -1.48 -3.75
C LEU A 20 3.80 -2.10 -3.25
N LEU A 21 3.86 -3.28 -2.62
CA LEU A 21 2.70 -3.97 -2.06
C LEU A 21 2.30 -3.45 -0.67
N ILE A 22 3.11 -2.58 -0.07
CA ILE A 22 2.80 -1.99 1.24
C ILE A 22 1.76 -0.89 1.05
N ASN A 23 0.60 -1.09 1.67
CA ASN A 23 -0.40 -0.04 1.87
C ASN A 23 -0.03 0.74 3.15
N PRO A 24 0.32 2.03 3.06
CA PRO A 24 0.73 2.81 4.21
C PRO A 24 -0.45 3.35 5.02
N TRP A 25 -1.71 3.25 4.61
CA TRP A 25 -2.80 4.02 5.23
C TRP A 25 -3.52 3.30 6.36
N GLY A 26 -3.59 3.91 7.55
CA GLY A 26 -4.19 3.33 8.75
C GLY A 26 -5.63 2.86 8.56
N ALA A 27 -6.49 3.70 7.97
CA ALA A 27 -7.88 3.35 7.69
C ALA A 27 -8.02 2.07 6.86
N SER A 28 -7.42 2.04 5.66
CA SER A 28 -7.52 0.90 4.74
C SER A 28 -6.83 -0.36 5.27
N THR A 29 -5.68 -0.19 5.93
CA THR A 29 -4.97 -1.32 6.50
C THR A 29 -5.64 -1.93 7.74
N GLY A 30 -6.59 -1.23 8.36
CA GLY A 30 -7.45 -1.80 9.41
C GLY A 30 -8.37 -2.92 8.92
N VAL A 31 -8.60 -2.99 7.61
CA VAL A 31 -9.36 -4.06 6.92
C VAL A 31 -8.51 -4.80 5.88
N PHE A 32 -7.18 -4.76 5.98
CA PHE A 32 -6.27 -5.40 5.01
C PHE A 32 -6.45 -4.97 3.54
N GLY A 33 -7.03 -3.81 3.26
CA GLY A 33 -7.34 -3.38 1.88
C GLY A 33 -8.62 -3.97 1.30
N ALA A 34 -9.48 -4.59 2.13
CA ALA A 34 -10.81 -5.04 1.71
C ALA A 34 -11.72 -3.90 1.23
N ASP A 35 -11.38 -2.65 1.61
CA ASP A 35 -12.06 -1.43 1.20
C ASP A 35 -11.82 -1.05 -0.28
N LEU A 36 -11.20 -1.89 -1.10
CA LEU A 36 -10.90 -1.64 -2.51
C LEU A 36 -12.05 -1.02 -3.32
N ALA A 37 -13.28 -1.46 -3.07
CA ALA A 37 -14.47 -0.98 -3.77
C ALA A 37 -14.97 0.39 -3.28
N CYS A 38 -14.68 0.76 -2.03
CA CYS A 38 -15.23 1.93 -1.35
C CYS A 38 -14.17 2.89 -0.79
N VAL A 39 -12.88 2.61 -1.01
CA VAL A 39 -11.75 3.45 -0.60
C VAL A 39 -11.84 4.81 -1.29
N LYS A 40 -11.53 5.87 -0.56
CA LYS A 40 -11.59 7.26 -1.03
C LYS A 40 -10.34 8.03 -0.65
N GLY A 41 -10.18 9.20 -1.25
CA GLY A 41 -9.19 10.16 -0.77
C GLY A 41 -7.74 9.72 -1.01
N ILE A 42 -6.81 10.18 -0.18
CA ILE A 42 -5.39 9.81 -0.28
C ILE A 42 -5.14 8.30 -0.15
N GLY A 43 -6.01 7.60 0.58
CA GLY A 43 -5.98 6.14 0.74
C GLY A 43 -6.06 5.39 -0.59
N ALA A 44 -6.83 5.94 -1.53
CA ALA A 44 -7.08 5.37 -2.85
C ALA A 44 -5.80 5.16 -3.67
N MET A 45 -4.80 6.03 -3.52
CA MET A 45 -3.52 5.94 -4.25
C MET A 45 -2.73 4.67 -3.95
N LYS A 46 -3.04 3.97 -2.85
CA LYS A 46 -2.37 2.73 -2.46
C LYS A 46 -3.30 1.52 -2.41
N VAL A 47 -4.52 1.65 -2.91
CA VAL A 47 -5.53 0.57 -2.90
C VAL A 47 -6.24 0.47 -4.24
N ASN A 48 -6.96 1.51 -4.66
CA ASN A 48 -7.63 1.62 -5.95
C ASN A 48 -7.68 3.09 -6.37
N ILE A 49 -6.90 3.46 -7.38
CA ILE A 49 -6.69 4.86 -7.78
C ILE A 49 -7.98 5.58 -8.21
N ALA A 50 -9.03 4.84 -8.62
CA ALA A 50 -10.34 5.42 -8.93
C ALA A 50 -10.95 6.16 -7.73
N GLY A 51 -10.70 5.69 -6.50
CA GLY A 51 -11.22 6.28 -5.27
C GLY A 51 -10.77 7.72 -5.00
N LEU A 52 -9.73 8.20 -5.69
CA LEU A 52 -9.39 9.63 -5.69
C LEU A 52 -10.57 10.50 -6.17
N GLY A 53 -11.40 10.01 -7.09
CA GLY A 53 -12.54 10.76 -7.64
C GLY A 53 -13.60 11.10 -6.58
N ALA A 54 -13.66 10.31 -5.51
CA ALA A 54 -14.55 10.51 -4.38
C ALA A 54 -13.99 11.47 -3.30
N THR A 55 -12.80 12.04 -3.51
CA THR A 55 -12.29 13.15 -2.67
C THR A 55 -13.22 14.34 -2.80
N GLU A 56 -13.53 15.03 -1.69
CA GLU A 56 -14.46 16.16 -1.71
C GLU A 56 -13.80 17.47 -2.15
N LYS A 57 -12.66 17.82 -1.54
CA LYS A 57 -11.83 18.98 -1.93
C LYS A 57 -10.35 18.63 -1.78
N THR A 58 -9.72 19.04 -0.68
CA THR A 58 -8.29 18.85 -0.43
C THR A 58 -8.15 17.90 0.74
N GLU A 59 -7.39 16.82 0.55
CA GLU A 59 -6.99 15.94 1.64
C GLU A 59 -5.47 15.88 1.69
N VAL A 60 -4.92 16.07 2.88
CA VAL A 60 -3.50 15.87 3.18
C VAL A 60 -3.40 14.80 4.24
N GLY A 61 -2.44 13.90 4.12
CA GLY A 61 -2.19 12.96 5.20
C GLY A 61 -0.76 12.50 5.29
N PHE A 62 -0.37 12.21 6.53
CA PHE A 62 0.92 11.66 6.90
C PHE A 62 0.70 10.34 7.62
N THR A 63 1.60 9.38 7.39
CA THR A 63 1.59 8.11 8.10
C THR A 63 3.00 7.73 8.52
N SER A 64 3.12 7.17 9.72
CA SER A 64 4.28 6.40 10.16
C SER A 64 3.86 4.99 10.54
N MET A 65 4.52 4.01 9.92
CA MET A 65 4.30 2.58 10.14
C MET A 65 5.57 1.93 10.68
N THR A 66 5.43 1.22 11.79
CA THR A 66 6.45 0.28 12.26
C THR A 66 6.18 -1.08 11.60
N TYR A 67 6.95 -1.39 10.55
CA TYR A 67 6.69 -2.56 9.70
C TYR A 67 7.20 -3.86 10.31
N LEU A 68 8.39 -3.83 10.93
CA LEU A 68 8.95 -4.96 11.68
C LEU A 68 9.32 -4.47 13.07
N ARG A 69 8.39 -4.59 14.01
CA ARG A 69 8.62 -4.16 15.40
C ARG A 69 9.79 -4.95 15.99
N GLY A 70 10.62 -4.30 16.81
CA GLY A 70 11.88 -4.87 17.31
C GLY A 70 13.05 -4.75 16.33
N SER A 71 12.80 -4.32 15.09
CA SER A 71 13.83 -3.81 14.18
C SER A 71 13.69 -2.28 14.03
N ASN A 72 14.56 -1.69 13.23
CA ASN A 72 14.47 -0.28 12.82
C ASN A 72 13.75 -0.08 11.48
N VAL A 73 13.00 -1.08 10.99
CA VAL A 73 12.30 -1.00 9.71
C VAL A 73 10.99 -0.22 9.84
N THR A 74 10.97 0.97 9.26
CA THR A 74 9.81 1.87 9.30
C THR A 74 9.42 2.35 7.89
N VAL A 75 8.12 2.57 7.69
CA VAL A 75 7.57 3.14 6.44
C VAL A 75 6.91 4.46 6.79
N ASN A 76 7.38 5.55 6.20
CA ASN A 76 6.77 6.86 6.32
C ASN A 76 6.13 7.25 5.00
N ASN A 77 4.96 7.87 5.05
CA ASN A 77 4.21 8.25 3.86
C ASN A 77 3.60 9.64 4.01
N LEU A 78 3.64 10.44 2.95
CA LEU A 78 3.00 11.75 2.85
C LEU A 78 2.21 11.79 1.56
N ALA A 79 0.98 12.31 1.60
CA ALA A 79 0.18 12.45 0.41
C ALA A 79 -0.74 13.66 0.43
N LEU A 80 -1.08 14.09 -0.78
CA LEU A 80 -2.03 15.16 -1.08
C LEU A 80 -3.00 14.63 -2.14
N ALA A 81 -4.29 14.88 -1.95
CA ALA A 81 -5.31 14.75 -2.98
C ALA A 81 -6.04 16.09 -3.12
N GLN A 82 -6.28 16.52 -4.35
CA GLN A 82 -6.92 17.79 -4.67
C GLN A 82 -8.00 17.58 -5.74
N LYS A 83 -9.27 17.76 -5.37
CA LYS A 83 -10.38 17.85 -6.31
C LYS A 83 -10.29 19.18 -7.04
N LEU A 84 -10.36 19.11 -8.35
CA LEU A 84 -10.43 20.21 -9.29
C LEU A 84 -11.85 20.37 -9.81
N LYS A 85 -12.09 21.46 -10.55
CA LYS A 85 -13.36 21.67 -11.24
C LYS A 85 -13.62 20.56 -12.25
N GLY A 86 -14.91 20.23 -12.44
CA GLY A 86 -15.36 19.24 -13.41
C GLY A 86 -15.21 17.78 -12.98
N GLY A 87 -15.05 17.49 -11.68
CA GLY A 87 -15.02 16.10 -11.17
C GLY A 87 -13.70 15.37 -11.39
N THR A 88 -12.61 16.10 -11.64
CA THR A 88 -11.26 15.54 -11.72
C THR A 88 -10.57 15.71 -10.38
N THR A 89 -9.85 14.69 -9.90
CA THR A 89 -8.99 14.76 -8.72
C THR A 89 -7.56 14.42 -9.13
N LEU A 90 -6.59 15.21 -8.64
CA LEU A 90 -5.16 14.88 -8.73
C LEU A 90 -4.65 14.43 -7.37
N GLY A 91 -3.68 13.53 -7.36
CA GLY A 91 -3.05 13.02 -6.15
C GLY A 91 -1.54 12.88 -6.30
N VAL A 92 -0.82 13.11 -5.22
CA VAL A 92 0.61 12.79 -5.08
C VAL A 92 0.80 12.01 -3.79
N ASN A 93 1.51 10.89 -3.85
CA ASN A 93 1.85 10.06 -2.68
C ASN A 93 3.34 9.74 -2.68
N ILE A 94 4.02 10.08 -1.59
CA ILE A 94 5.43 9.81 -1.35
C ILE A 94 5.54 8.80 -0.23
N MET A 95 6.11 7.64 -0.51
CA MET A 95 6.36 6.58 0.48
C MET A 95 7.86 6.31 0.57
N SER A 96 8.38 6.27 1.78
CA SER A 96 9.78 5.96 2.06
C SER A 96 9.85 4.84 3.08
N MET A 97 10.59 3.79 2.76
CA MET A 97 10.91 2.68 3.67
C MET A 97 12.38 2.76 4.03
N ASN A 98 12.67 2.82 5.33
CA ASN A 98 14.02 2.81 5.86
C ASN A 98 14.22 1.58 6.74
N PHE A 99 15.47 1.14 6.83
CA PHE A 99 15.85 -0.08 7.55
C PHE A 99 16.73 0.21 8.78
N GLY A 100 16.86 1.49 9.15
CA GLY A 100 17.78 1.96 10.17
C GLY A 100 19.26 1.81 9.79
N ASP A 101 20.12 1.98 10.79
CA ASP A 101 21.55 1.69 10.68
C ASP A 101 21.82 0.19 10.85
N ILE A 102 22.41 -0.42 9.83
CA ILE A 102 22.85 -1.81 9.87
C ILE A 102 24.38 -1.82 10.00
N GLN A 103 24.90 -2.49 11.03
CA GLN A 103 26.35 -2.62 11.20
C GLN A 103 26.94 -3.53 10.13
N LYS A 104 28.08 -3.11 9.58
CA LYS A 104 28.89 -3.94 8.70
C LYS A 104 29.67 -4.95 9.53
N THR A 105 29.60 -6.23 9.15
CA THR A 105 30.37 -7.31 9.76
C THR A 105 31.18 -8.03 8.69
N SER A 106 32.28 -8.64 9.09
CA SER A 106 33.11 -9.51 8.23
C SER A 106 33.57 -10.72 9.04
N THR A 107 34.20 -11.69 8.37
CA THR A 107 34.80 -12.85 9.06
C THR A 107 35.90 -12.44 10.04
N THR A 108 36.60 -11.32 9.78
CA THR A 108 37.63 -10.76 10.68
C THR A 108 37.04 -9.84 11.75
N ASN A 109 35.86 -9.28 11.51
CA ASN A 109 35.16 -8.35 12.39
C ASN A 109 33.71 -8.81 12.58
N PRO A 110 33.48 -9.96 13.23
CA PRO A 110 32.13 -10.51 13.40
C PRO A 110 31.26 -9.64 14.31
N ASP A 111 31.86 -8.98 15.30
CA ASP A 111 31.19 -8.04 16.20
C ASP A 111 30.96 -6.65 15.58
N GLY A 112 31.36 -6.46 14.31
CA GLY A 112 31.24 -5.20 13.59
C GLY A 112 32.37 -4.21 13.89
N GLY A 113 32.02 -2.93 14.06
CA GLY A 113 32.99 -1.84 14.29
C GLY A 113 33.66 -1.27 13.03
N ILE A 114 33.26 -1.73 11.84
CA ILE A 114 33.79 -1.30 10.53
C ILE A 114 32.81 -0.38 9.76
N GLY A 115 31.94 0.30 10.51
CA GLY A 115 30.94 1.24 9.98
C GLY A 115 29.54 0.64 9.83
N SER A 116 28.61 1.44 9.31
CA SER A 116 27.22 1.04 9.03
C SER A 116 26.83 1.33 7.58
N PHE A 117 25.74 0.72 7.14
CA PHE A 117 25.04 1.09 5.91
C PHE A 117 23.54 1.22 6.19
N LYS A 118 22.86 2.02 5.36
CA LYS A 118 21.42 2.32 5.50
C LYS A 118 20.70 2.08 4.17
N PRO A 119 20.03 0.92 3.99
CA PRO A 119 19.12 0.73 2.88
C PRO A 119 17.96 1.73 2.92
N GLN A 120 17.56 2.23 1.75
CA GLN A 120 16.42 3.13 1.61
C GLN A 120 15.65 2.83 0.32
N PHE A 121 14.35 2.58 0.46
CA PHE A 121 13.43 2.42 -0.67
C PHE A 121 12.47 3.60 -0.73
N PHE A 122 12.17 4.07 -1.94
CA PHE A 122 11.41 5.27 -2.19
C PHE A 122 10.43 5.07 -3.34
N ASN A 123 9.17 5.45 -3.11
CA ASN A 123 8.10 5.44 -4.10
C ASN A 123 7.46 6.83 -4.21
N LEU A 124 7.37 7.35 -5.43
CA LEU A 124 6.62 8.56 -5.76
C LEU A 124 5.50 8.20 -6.73
N THR A 125 4.26 8.29 -6.27
CA THR A 125 3.07 8.07 -7.08
C THR A 125 2.43 9.42 -7.43
N VAL A 126 2.11 9.62 -8.70
CA VAL A 126 1.24 10.69 -9.18
C VAL A 126 0.00 10.05 -9.77
N GLY A 127 -1.16 10.46 -9.29
CA GLY A 127 -2.45 9.89 -9.64
C GLY A 127 -3.41 10.93 -10.19
N PHE A 128 -4.30 10.49 -11.07
CA PHE A 128 -5.50 11.24 -11.40
C PHE A 128 -6.72 10.32 -11.37
N SER A 129 -7.87 10.87 -11.03
CA SER A 129 -9.15 10.20 -11.17
C SER A 129 -10.22 11.16 -11.70
N LYS A 130 -11.18 10.60 -12.41
CA LYS A 130 -12.30 11.32 -13.02
C LYS A 130 -13.61 10.67 -12.62
N GLU A 131 -14.53 11.49 -12.14
CA GLU A 131 -15.95 11.17 -12.04
C GLU A 131 -16.56 11.20 -13.45
N PHE A 132 -16.85 10.01 -14.01
CA PHE A 132 -17.48 9.85 -15.33
C PHE A 132 -19.00 9.98 -15.25
N SER A 133 -19.57 9.50 -14.14
CA SER A 133 -20.96 9.70 -13.75
C SER A 133 -21.02 9.76 -12.22
N LYS A 134 -22.18 10.11 -11.66
CA LYS A 134 -22.40 10.13 -10.20
C LYS A 134 -22.03 8.81 -9.50
N ASN A 135 -21.97 7.72 -10.25
CA ASN A 135 -21.77 6.37 -9.75
C ASN A 135 -20.49 5.72 -10.26
N ILE A 136 -19.75 6.33 -11.20
CA ILE A 136 -18.57 5.72 -11.83
C ILE A 136 -17.36 6.64 -11.72
N PHE A 137 -16.32 6.15 -11.06
CA PHE A 137 -15.01 6.77 -10.98
C PHE A 137 -13.99 5.92 -11.72
N VAL A 138 -13.12 6.56 -12.49
CA VAL A 138 -12.02 5.89 -13.19
C VAL A 138 -10.76 6.66 -12.89
N GLY A 139 -9.70 5.95 -12.52
CA GLY A 139 -8.41 6.56 -12.23
C GLY A 139 -7.26 5.85 -12.93
N ALA A 140 -6.17 6.59 -13.07
CA ALA A 140 -4.88 6.05 -13.44
C ALA A 140 -3.77 6.77 -12.67
N GLY A 141 -2.66 6.06 -12.47
CA GLY A 141 -1.51 6.56 -11.74
C GLY A 141 -0.21 6.06 -12.35
N MET A 142 0.85 6.77 -12.04
CA MET A 142 2.22 6.40 -12.37
C MET A 142 3.04 6.46 -11.08
N THR A 143 3.81 5.41 -10.81
CA THR A 143 4.71 5.33 -9.67
C THR A 143 6.15 5.19 -10.15
N PHE A 144 7.01 6.10 -9.68
CA PHE A 144 8.46 5.95 -9.75
C PHE A 144 8.95 5.22 -8.50
N VAL A 145 9.79 4.21 -8.71
CA VAL A 145 10.32 3.32 -7.68
C VAL A 145 11.84 3.42 -7.68
N SER A 146 12.43 3.54 -6.50
CA SER A 146 13.89 3.57 -6.32
C SER A 146 14.28 2.80 -5.07
N GLU A 147 15.25 1.91 -5.23
CA GLU A 147 15.88 1.18 -4.13
C GLU A 147 17.37 1.54 -4.11
N GLN A 148 17.90 1.89 -2.93
CA GLN A 148 19.30 2.23 -2.75
C GLN A 148 19.89 1.51 -1.53
N ILE A 149 21.09 0.95 -1.71
CA ILE A 149 21.93 0.41 -0.64
C ILE A 149 23.37 0.84 -0.94
N GLU A 150 23.93 1.69 -0.09
CA GLU A 150 25.27 2.26 -0.28
C GLU A 150 25.47 2.89 -1.67
N ASN A 151 26.39 2.33 -2.46
CA ASN A 151 26.77 2.76 -3.80
C ASN A 151 26.07 1.94 -4.91
N ILE A 152 25.02 1.19 -4.56
CA ILE A 152 24.18 0.39 -5.46
C ILE A 152 22.76 0.97 -5.47
N LYS A 153 22.17 1.05 -6.66
CA LYS A 153 20.79 1.51 -6.87
C LYS A 153 20.05 0.71 -7.95
N ALA A 154 18.74 0.62 -7.82
CA ALA A 154 17.81 0.18 -8.85
C ALA A 154 16.62 1.14 -8.92
N GLY A 155 16.02 1.27 -10.10
CA GLY A 155 14.80 2.07 -10.24
C GLY A 155 13.97 1.64 -11.44
N ALA A 156 12.67 1.92 -11.36
CA ALA A 156 11.70 1.64 -12.41
C ALA A 156 10.52 2.60 -12.35
N VAL A 157 9.69 2.53 -13.39
CA VAL A 157 8.39 3.19 -13.44
C VAL A 157 7.32 2.12 -13.66
N CYS A 158 6.20 2.25 -12.96
CA CYS A 158 5.00 1.47 -13.21
C CYS A 158 3.75 2.34 -13.31
N LEU A 159 2.72 1.76 -13.91
CA LEU A 159 1.41 2.32 -14.11
C LEU A 159 0.39 1.52 -13.30
N GLU A 160 -0.66 2.19 -12.90
CA GLU A 160 -1.83 1.59 -12.28
C GLU A 160 -3.11 2.21 -12.83
N THR A 161 -4.16 1.42 -12.87
CA THR A 161 -5.50 1.86 -13.27
C THR A 161 -6.54 1.29 -12.32
N GLY A 162 -7.69 1.95 -12.26
CA GLY A 162 -8.78 1.50 -11.42
C GLY A 162 -10.12 2.03 -11.87
N ILE A 163 -11.16 1.30 -11.50
CA ILE A 163 -12.56 1.69 -11.65
C ILE A 163 -13.24 1.43 -10.30
N GLN A 164 -14.12 2.34 -9.89
CA GLN A 164 -15.07 2.15 -8.81
C GLN A 164 -16.47 2.48 -9.31
N TYR A 165 -17.41 1.60 -9.01
CA TYR A 165 -18.83 1.78 -9.19
C TYR A 165 -19.51 1.84 -7.83
N VAL A 166 -20.25 2.91 -7.57
CA VAL A 166 -20.95 3.15 -6.31
C VAL A 166 -22.42 3.38 -6.63
N SER A 167 -23.31 2.50 -6.18
CA SER A 167 -24.76 2.61 -6.40
C SER A 167 -25.49 2.49 -5.08
N ASP A 168 -26.02 3.62 -4.60
CA ASP A 168 -26.63 3.76 -3.27
C ASP A 168 -25.72 3.18 -2.17
N ASP A 169 -26.04 1.96 -1.73
CA ASP A 169 -25.37 1.25 -0.65
C ASP A 169 -24.34 0.22 -1.18
N PHE A 170 -24.37 -0.11 -2.46
CA PHE A 170 -23.50 -1.13 -3.09
C PHE A 170 -22.27 -0.50 -3.72
N HIS A 171 -21.12 -1.15 -3.53
CA HIS A 171 -19.82 -0.76 -4.07
C HIS A 171 -19.20 -1.92 -4.84
N PHE A 172 -18.63 -1.62 -6.00
CA PHE A 172 -17.81 -2.55 -6.78
C PHE A 172 -16.54 -1.83 -7.23
N GLY A 173 -15.40 -2.52 -7.19
CA GLY A 173 -14.14 -1.96 -7.63
C GLY A 173 -13.26 -2.97 -8.34
N ILE A 174 -12.48 -2.48 -9.29
CA ILE A 174 -11.41 -3.22 -9.96
C ILE A 174 -10.19 -2.33 -10.04
N THR A 175 -9.00 -2.91 -9.82
CA THR A 175 -7.74 -2.20 -10.00
C THR A 175 -6.67 -3.13 -10.53
N LEU A 176 -5.81 -2.59 -11.39
CA LEU A 176 -4.66 -3.24 -11.94
C LEU A 176 -3.45 -2.39 -11.60
N ARG A 177 -2.51 -2.94 -10.83
CA ARG A 177 -1.43 -2.16 -10.20
C ARG A 177 -0.06 -2.70 -10.56
N ASN A 178 0.92 -1.80 -10.54
CA ASN A 178 2.34 -2.07 -10.72
C ASN A 178 2.74 -2.62 -12.11
N ILE A 179 1.99 -2.34 -13.17
CA ILE A 179 2.42 -2.71 -14.53
C ILE A 179 3.58 -1.80 -14.94
N GLY A 180 4.79 -2.32 -15.08
CA GLY A 180 5.93 -1.46 -15.34
C GLY A 180 7.16 -2.14 -15.90
N SER A 181 8.22 -1.35 -16.01
CA SER A 181 9.52 -1.80 -16.47
C SER A 181 10.18 -2.75 -15.48
N THR A 182 11.04 -3.66 -15.96
CA THR A 182 11.95 -4.42 -15.09
C THR A 182 12.93 -3.50 -14.38
N MET A 183 13.34 -3.87 -13.17
CA MET A 183 14.41 -3.24 -12.40
C MET A 183 15.72 -4.03 -12.51
N ARG A 184 16.84 -3.35 -12.31
CA ARG A 184 18.17 -3.96 -12.24
C ARG A 184 19.07 -3.14 -11.33
N PHE A 185 19.74 -3.81 -10.39
CA PHE A 185 20.75 -3.16 -9.57
C PHE A 185 22.00 -2.81 -10.37
N SER A 186 22.52 -1.62 -10.14
CA SER A 186 23.75 -1.12 -10.75
C SER A 186 24.48 -0.18 -9.81
N GLY A 187 25.79 -0.05 -9.96
CA GLY A 187 26.61 0.80 -9.12
C GLY A 187 28.01 0.25 -8.90
N ALA A 188 28.85 1.05 -8.24
CA ALA A 188 30.24 0.70 -8.00
C ALA A 188 30.42 -0.49 -7.05
N GLY A 189 29.39 -0.87 -6.28
CA GLY A 189 29.42 -2.06 -5.42
C GLY A 189 29.52 -3.39 -6.17
N PHE A 190 29.27 -3.41 -7.48
CA PHE A 190 29.45 -4.60 -8.34
C PHE A 190 30.76 -4.60 -9.12
N ASN A 191 31.66 -3.67 -8.83
CA ASN A 191 32.97 -3.60 -9.44
C ASN A 191 33.93 -4.51 -8.68
N VAL A 192 34.53 -5.46 -9.38
CA VAL A 192 35.54 -6.38 -8.84
C VAL A 192 36.86 -6.15 -9.54
N ASN A 193 37.95 -6.19 -8.78
CA ASN A 193 39.29 -6.20 -9.34
C ASN A 193 39.64 -7.65 -9.72
N THR A 194 40.07 -7.85 -10.96
CA THR A 194 40.47 -9.17 -11.50
C THR A 194 41.80 -9.05 -12.23
N ASP A 195 42.65 -10.07 -12.15
CA ASP A 195 43.91 -10.08 -12.88
C ASP A 195 43.67 -10.16 -14.40
N ALA A 196 44.46 -9.42 -15.18
CA ALA A 196 44.41 -9.54 -16.63
C ALA A 196 44.92 -10.93 -17.07
N SER A 197 44.07 -11.68 -17.79
CA SER A 197 44.32 -13.07 -18.20
C SER A 197 45.63 -13.30 -18.97
N SER A 198 46.23 -12.25 -19.54
CA SER A 198 47.47 -12.32 -20.30
C SER A 198 48.68 -11.65 -19.62
N TYR A 199 48.48 -10.94 -18.50
CA TYR A 199 49.54 -10.24 -17.75
C TYR A 199 49.11 -10.09 -16.28
N SER A 200 49.46 -11.05 -15.43
CA SER A 200 49.09 -11.10 -14.00
C SER A 200 49.60 -9.92 -13.16
N GLN A 201 50.41 -9.03 -13.74
CA GLN A 201 50.90 -7.80 -13.12
C GLN A 201 49.95 -6.60 -13.25
N TYR A 202 48.86 -6.71 -14.02
CA TYR A 202 47.86 -5.65 -14.19
C TYR A 202 46.49 -6.08 -13.65
N GLN A 203 45.92 -5.24 -12.77
CA GLN A 203 44.55 -5.40 -12.29
C GLN A 203 43.58 -4.67 -13.21
N LEU A 204 42.53 -5.37 -13.63
CA LEU A 204 41.39 -4.81 -14.34
C LEU A 204 40.22 -4.66 -13.37
N ASN A 205 39.61 -3.49 -13.37
CA ASN A 205 38.34 -3.28 -12.68
C ASN A 205 37.19 -3.66 -13.62
N ARG A 206 36.45 -4.72 -13.29
CA ARG A 206 35.32 -5.23 -14.08
C ARG A 206 34.02 -5.05 -13.31
N SER A 207 33.01 -4.47 -13.96
CA SER A 207 31.65 -4.41 -13.43
C SER A 207 30.88 -5.70 -13.76
N ILE A 208 30.28 -6.32 -12.75
CA ILE A 208 29.42 -7.51 -12.92
C ILE A 208 27.98 -7.06 -13.10
N PRO A 209 27.36 -7.27 -14.28
CA PRO A 209 25.96 -6.94 -14.48
C PRO A 209 25.08 -7.84 -13.63
N GLN A 210 24.11 -7.24 -12.95
CA GLN A 210 23.12 -7.98 -12.17
C GLN A 210 21.91 -8.37 -13.03
N GLU A 211 21.20 -9.41 -12.60
CA GLU A 211 20.00 -9.89 -13.28
C GLU A 211 18.85 -8.88 -13.16
N LYS A 212 17.95 -8.88 -14.16
CA LYS A 212 16.75 -8.06 -14.12
C LYS A 212 15.67 -8.76 -13.30
N PHE A 213 14.87 -7.99 -12.60
CA PHE A 213 13.68 -8.48 -11.91
C PHE A 213 12.45 -7.66 -12.28
N GLU A 214 11.29 -8.30 -12.23
CA GLU A 214 10.01 -7.69 -12.54
C GLU A 214 9.36 -7.07 -11.30
N LEU A 215 8.46 -6.12 -11.54
CA LEU A 215 7.65 -5.48 -10.50
C LEU A 215 6.44 -6.36 -10.15
N PRO A 216 5.97 -6.32 -8.89
CA PRO A 216 4.90 -7.17 -8.41
C PRO A 216 3.53 -6.68 -8.90
N THR A 217 3.20 -7.03 -10.15
CA THR A 217 1.92 -6.72 -10.80
C THR A 217 0.79 -7.55 -10.19
N TYR A 218 -0.34 -6.91 -9.94
CA TYR A 218 -1.55 -7.60 -9.49
C TYR A 218 -2.84 -6.98 -10.00
N LEU A 219 -3.84 -7.83 -10.15
CA LEU A 219 -5.22 -7.49 -10.43
C LEU A 219 -6.03 -7.74 -9.16
N ALA A 220 -6.88 -6.79 -8.78
CA ALA A 220 -7.75 -6.96 -7.64
C ALA A 220 -9.18 -6.51 -7.92
N LEU A 221 -10.14 -7.26 -7.39
CA LEU A 221 -11.57 -7.06 -7.49
C LEU A 221 -12.13 -6.90 -6.08
N GLY A 222 -13.08 -6.00 -5.89
CA GLY A 222 -13.65 -5.70 -4.58
C GLY A 222 -15.15 -5.48 -4.67
N ILE A 223 -15.84 -5.83 -3.59
CA ILE A 223 -17.24 -5.52 -3.35
C ILE A 223 -17.40 -4.94 -1.95
N GLY A 224 -18.39 -4.08 -1.78
CA GLY A 224 -18.78 -3.52 -0.49
C GLY A 224 -20.28 -3.27 -0.44
N TYR A 225 -20.86 -3.32 0.75
CA TYR A 225 -22.25 -2.95 0.98
C TYR A 225 -22.41 -2.20 2.30
N ASP A 226 -23.08 -1.06 2.26
CA ASP A 226 -23.36 -0.20 3.40
C ASP A 226 -24.74 -0.51 4.02
N PHE A 227 -24.74 -0.87 5.29
CA PHE A 227 -25.95 -1.07 6.09
C PHE A 227 -26.15 0.12 7.03
N TYR A 228 -27.19 0.92 6.78
CA TYR A 228 -27.60 2.02 7.66
C TYR A 228 -28.59 1.53 8.72
N LEU A 229 -28.06 1.21 9.91
CA LEU A 229 -28.76 0.44 10.95
C LEU A 229 -29.91 1.21 11.61
N ASP A 230 -29.87 2.54 11.58
CA ASP A 230 -30.85 3.43 12.19
C ASP A 230 -31.73 4.17 11.19
N LYS A 231 -31.71 3.79 9.90
CA LYS A 231 -32.52 4.40 8.83
C LYS A 231 -34.02 4.43 9.15
N LYS A 232 -34.54 3.43 9.87
CA LYS A 232 -35.96 3.34 10.28
C LYS A 232 -36.31 4.12 11.56
N LYS A 233 -35.30 4.69 12.24
CA LYS A 233 -35.45 5.41 13.52
C LYS A 233 -35.18 6.91 13.37
N LEU A 234 -35.08 7.40 12.13
CA LEU A 234 -34.91 8.82 11.83
C LEU A 234 -36.19 9.57 12.17
N ALA A 235 -36.06 10.67 12.92
CA ALA A 235 -37.20 11.49 13.33
C ALA A 235 -37.67 12.41 12.19
N ASN A 236 -36.73 12.87 11.36
CA ASN A 236 -36.99 13.68 10.18
C ASN A 236 -36.48 13.00 8.91
N VAL A 237 -37.10 13.31 7.76
CA VAL A 237 -36.70 12.81 6.44
C VAL A 237 -35.28 13.25 6.06
N ASP A 238 -34.82 14.38 6.60
CA ASP A 238 -33.51 14.98 6.32
C ASP A 238 -32.39 14.49 7.26
N ASP A 239 -32.72 13.74 8.32
CA ASP A 239 -31.71 13.26 9.26
C ASP A 239 -30.83 12.17 8.61
N LYS A 240 -29.52 12.30 8.77
CA LYS A 240 -28.57 11.27 8.32
C LYS A 240 -28.53 10.11 9.34
N PRO A 241 -28.51 8.85 8.88
CA PRO A 241 -28.22 7.70 9.75
C PRO A 241 -26.92 7.91 10.52
N LYS A 242 -26.95 7.65 11.82
CA LYS A 242 -25.80 7.77 12.72
C LYS A 242 -24.99 6.47 12.77
N HIS A 243 -25.55 5.35 12.35
CA HIS A 243 -24.92 4.03 12.44
C HIS A 243 -24.79 3.41 11.05
N ARG A 244 -23.56 3.37 10.53
CA ARG A 244 -23.21 2.65 9.30
C ARG A 244 -22.39 1.42 9.64
N LEU A 245 -22.77 0.28 9.07
CA LEU A 245 -21.95 -0.92 9.03
C LEU A 245 -21.65 -1.23 7.56
N THR A 246 -20.39 -1.26 7.16
CA THR A 246 -19.99 -1.67 5.82
C THR A 246 -19.39 -3.05 5.87
N ALA A 247 -19.96 -3.99 5.12
CA ALA A 247 -19.33 -5.28 4.85
C ALA A 247 -18.57 -5.19 3.52
N MET A 248 -17.35 -5.69 3.48
CA MET A 248 -16.49 -5.57 2.31
C MET A 248 -15.66 -6.84 2.10
N GLY A 249 -15.32 -7.09 0.84
CA GLY A 249 -14.45 -8.20 0.47
C GLY A 249 -13.71 -7.91 -0.83
N SER A 250 -12.50 -8.42 -0.94
CA SER A 250 -11.71 -8.31 -2.15
C SER A 250 -10.96 -9.60 -2.47
N PHE A 251 -10.73 -9.84 -3.75
CA PHE A 251 -9.86 -10.88 -4.27
C PHE A 251 -8.69 -10.21 -4.97
N THR A 252 -7.46 -10.62 -4.66
CA THR A 252 -6.25 -10.15 -5.32
C THR A 252 -5.53 -11.32 -5.95
N SER A 253 -5.35 -11.26 -7.27
CA SER A 253 -4.47 -12.15 -8.02
C SER A 253 -3.14 -11.47 -8.29
N ASN A 254 -2.06 -12.05 -7.79
CA ASN A 254 -0.73 -11.44 -7.83
C ASN A 254 0.25 -12.32 -8.60
N SER A 255 1.14 -11.67 -9.35
CA SER A 255 2.08 -12.38 -10.23
C SER A 255 3.26 -13.04 -9.49
N PHE A 256 3.55 -12.62 -8.25
CA PHE A 256 4.77 -13.01 -7.50
C PHE A 256 4.54 -13.34 -6.02
N ILE A 257 3.34 -13.13 -5.49
CA ILE A 257 2.92 -13.68 -4.20
C ILE A 257 1.64 -14.48 -4.41
N ASN A 258 1.26 -15.28 -3.41
CA ASN A 258 0.02 -16.05 -3.49
C ASN A 258 -1.20 -15.14 -3.67
N ASP A 259 -2.18 -15.65 -4.40
CA ASP A 259 -3.50 -15.05 -4.47
C ASP A 259 -4.15 -15.08 -3.08
N TYR A 260 -4.84 -14.00 -2.74
CA TYR A 260 -5.46 -13.86 -1.43
C TYR A 260 -6.82 -13.20 -1.52
N ILE A 261 -7.68 -13.57 -0.57
CA ILE A 261 -8.99 -12.96 -0.35
C ILE A 261 -8.89 -12.16 0.93
N THR A 262 -9.39 -10.93 0.93
CA THR A 262 -9.59 -10.16 2.16
C THR A 262 -11.08 -9.97 2.40
N MET A 263 -11.48 -10.05 3.64
CA MET A 263 -12.82 -9.72 4.09
C MET A 263 -12.69 -8.72 5.23
N GLY A 264 -13.63 -7.80 5.33
CA GLY A 264 -13.61 -6.80 6.39
C GLY A 264 -14.98 -6.24 6.70
N THR A 265 -15.06 -5.63 7.87
CA THR A 265 -16.20 -4.85 8.31
C THR A 265 -15.73 -3.53 8.89
N GLU A 266 -16.42 -2.45 8.55
CA GLU A 266 -16.24 -1.14 9.17
C GLU A 266 -17.55 -0.72 9.84
N TYR A 267 -17.51 -0.39 11.12
CA TYR A 267 -18.62 0.21 11.82
C TYR A 267 -18.31 1.68 12.09
N GLY A 268 -19.10 2.58 11.52
CA GLY A 268 -19.03 4.02 11.69
C GLY A 268 -20.15 4.55 12.56
N PHE A 269 -19.78 5.28 13.62
CA PHE A 269 -20.71 6.09 14.42
C PHE A 269 -20.55 7.56 14.04
N LYS A 270 -21.62 8.14 13.48
CA LYS A 270 -21.73 9.53 13.00
C LYS A 270 -20.62 9.94 12.03
N GLU A 271 -19.95 8.98 11.39
CA GLU A 271 -18.71 9.21 10.65
C GLU A 271 -17.63 9.95 11.47
N GLN A 272 -17.68 9.88 12.79
CA GLN A 272 -16.68 10.47 13.70
C GLN A 272 -15.79 9.41 14.32
N VAL A 273 -16.35 8.26 14.65
CA VAL A 273 -15.60 7.13 15.21
C VAL A 273 -15.86 5.92 14.32
N MET A 274 -14.81 5.31 13.79
CA MET A 274 -14.93 4.14 12.92
C MET A 274 -14.06 3.02 13.46
N PHE A 275 -14.66 1.87 13.71
CA PHE A 275 -13.95 0.64 14.08
C PHE A 275 -13.89 -0.29 12.88
N ARG A 276 -12.76 -0.95 12.69
CA ARG A 276 -12.48 -1.85 11.58
C ARG A 276 -11.96 -3.18 12.07
N LEU A 277 -12.45 -4.25 11.46
CA LEU A 277 -11.97 -5.61 11.62
C LEU A 277 -11.80 -6.22 10.23
N GLY A 278 -10.67 -6.86 9.97
CA GLY A 278 -10.40 -7.52 8.70
C GLY A 278 -9.68 -8.84 8.87
N TYR A 279 -9.82 -9.70 7.86
CA TYR A 279 -9.09 -10.94 7.76
C TYR A 279 -8.62 -11.18 6.32
N ARG A 280 -7.35 -11.55 6.16
CA ARG A 280 -6.73 -11.97 4.89
C ARG A 280 -6.52 -13.48 4.88
N PHE A 281 -7.13 -14.13 3.90
CA PHE A 281 -7.01 -15.56 3.62
C PHE A 281 -6.06 -15.78 2.44
N GLU A 282 -5.01 -16.59 2.63
CA GLU A 282 -4.08 -16.99 1.57
C GLU A 282 -4.13 -18.50 1.35
N LYS A 283 -4.25 -18.96 0.10
CA LYS A 283 -4.51 -20.38 -0.22
C LYS A 283 -3.22 -21.21 -0.39
N GLN A 284 -2.22 -21.11 0.52
CA GLN A 284 -1.14 -22.11 0.72
C GLN A 284 -0.14 -21.72 1.83
N ASN A 285 0.34 -22.71 2.61
CA ASN A 285 1.33 -22.64 3.69
C ASN A 285 1.17 -21.44 4.65
N VAL A 286 0.22 -21.56 5.58
CA VAL A 286 0.06 -20.63 6.73
C VAL A 286 1.38 -20.42 7.48
N ASP A 287 2.30 -21.40 7.43
CA ASP A 287 3.62 -21.34 8.06
C ASP A 287 4.62 -20.37 7.40
N ASN A 288 4.40 -19.96 6.14
CA ASN A 288 5.33 -19.08 5.39
C ASN A 288 4.78 -17.68 5.10
N SER A 289 3.56 -17.35 5.53
CA SER A 289 2.99 -16.01 5.34
C SER A 289 3.48 -15.05 6.43
N PHE A 290 3.85 -13.83 6.05
CA PHE A 290 4.30 -12.80 7.00
C PHE A 290 3.17 -12.40 7.97
N TYR A 291 1.95 -12.29 7.47
CA TYR A 291 0.76 -11.96 8.26
C TYR A 291 0.03 -13.22 8.71
N THR A 292 -0.51 -13.22 9.93
CA THR A 292 -1.42 -14.31 10.37
C THR A 292 -2.85 -14.13 9.85
N GLY A 293 -3.14 -12.98 9.23
CA GLY A 293 -4.39 -12.68 8.55
C GLY A 293 -5.27 -11.65 9.25
N LEU A 294 -5.21 -11.51 10.58
CA LEU A 294 -6.10 -10.62 11.33
C LEU A 294 -5.63 -9.14 11.29
N SER A 295 -6.57 -8.22 11.06
CA SER A 295 -6.35 -6.77 11.19
C SER A 295 -7.44 -6.09 12.01
N THR A 296 -7.05 -5.04 12.72
CA THR A 296 -7.98 -4.14 13.39
C THR A 296 -7.60 -2.69 13.11
N GLY A 297 -8.58 -1.79 13.13
CA GLY A 297 -8.31 -0.36 13.04
C GLY A 297 -9.34 0.51 13.76
N LEU A 298 -8.92 1.71 14.12
CA LEU A 298 -9.74 2.74 14.73
C LEU A 298 -9.45 4.07 14.02
N THR A 299 -10.50 4.77 13.58
CA THR A 299 -10.45 6.17 13.19
C THR A 299 -11.21 6.99 14.21
N VAL A 300 -10.62 8.09 14.64
CA VAL A 300 -11.33 9.18 15.31
C VAL A 300 -11.14 10.43 14.47
N GLN A 301 -12.24 11.03 14.03
CA GLN A 301 -12.22 12.25 13.25
C GLN A 301 -13.22 13.29 13.75
N HIS A 302 -12.83 14.55 13.66
CA HIS A 302 -13.59 15.67 14.16
C HIS A 302 -13.43 16.88 13.23
N LYS A 303 -14.55 17.58 12.97
CA LYS A 303 -14.57 18.80 12.17
C LYS A 303 -14.28 20.01 13.07
N LEU A 304 -13.27 20.80 12.73
CA LEU A 304 -12.89 21.99 13.50
C LEU A 304 -13.78 23.17 13.14
N GLY A 305 -14.93 23.29 13.78
CA GLY A 305 -15.91 24.35 13.48
C GLY A 305 -16.76 24.06 12.23
N GLU A 306 -17.68 24.97 11.90
CA GLU A 306 -18.65 24.75 10.82
C GLU A 306 -17.99 24.72 9.43
N ASP A 307 -16.97 25.55 9.19
CA ASP A 307 -16.27 25.67 7.90
C ASP A 307 -14.80 25.19 7.94
N GLY A 308 -14.32 24.72 9.09
CA GLY A 308 -12.93 24.29 9.21
C GLY A 308 -12.70 22.84 8.78
N PRO A 309 -11.41 22.45 8.72
CA PRO A 309 -11.04 21.13 8.25
C PRO A 309 -11.48 20.03 9.22
N THR A 310 -11.71 18.83 8.67
CA THR A 310 -11.84 17.61 9.47
C THR A 310 -10.45 17.04 9.72
N VAL A 311 -10.09 16.93 10.99
CA VAL A 311 -8.89 16.24 11.45
C VAL A 311 -9.25 14.80 11.74
N ALA A 312 -8.53 13.84 11.16
CA ALA A 312 -8.70 12.42 11.41
C ALA A 312 -7.39 11.80 11.89
N VAL A 313 -7.49 10.96 12.91
CA VAL A 313 -6.40 10.11 13.39
C VAL A 313 -6.82 8.67 13.21
N ASP A 314 -6.02 7.91 12.45
CA ASP A 314 -6.22 6.49 12.26
C ASP A 314 -5.10 5.71 12.95
N TYR A 315 -5.46 4.64 13.63
CA TYR A 315 -4.53 3.63 14.09
C TYR A 315 -4.96 2.26 13.54
N SER A 316 -4.00 1.48 13.03
CA SER A 316 -4.26 0.09 12.69
C SER A 316 -3.17 -0.85 13.17
N PHE A 317 -3.58 -2.09 13.38
CA PHE A 317 -2.74 -3.19 13.81
C PHE A 317 -3.01 -4.40 12.93
N ARG A 318 -1.95 -5.03 12.43
CA ARG A 318 -2.00 -6.27 11.66
C ARG A 318 -1.11 -7.31 12.33
N THR A 319 -1.64 -8.49 12.57
CA THR A 319 -0.90 -9.57 13.24
C THR A 319 0.08 -10.22 12.27
N THR A 320 1.28 -10.51 12.77
CA THR A 320 2.39 -11.13 12.01
C THR A 320 2.72 -12.49 12.61
N GLN A 321 3.18 -13.42 11.77
CA GLN A 321 3.53 -14.77 12.21
C GLN A 321 4.85 -14.77 12.97
N GLN A 322 5.90 -14.21 12.36
CA GLN A 322 7.23 -14.07 12.97
C GLN A 322 7.91 -12.77 12.49
N PRO A 323 8.37 -11.90 13.40
CA PRO A 323 8.10 -11.91 14.84
C PRO A 323 6.60 -11.64 15.11
N ALA A 324 6.02 -12.27 16.15
CA ALA A 324 4.60 -12.16 16.50
C ALA A 324 4.24 -10.86 17.25
N ASN A 325 4.77 -9.74 16.78
CA ASN A 325 4.62 -8.43 17.43
C ASN A 325 3.86 -7.40 16.58
N GLY A 326 3.43 -7.81 15.39
CA GLY A 326 2.51 -7.10 14.51
C GLY A 326 3.10 -5.86 13.83
N VAL A 327 2.34 -5.38 12.85
CA VAL A 327 2.58 -4.12 12.16
C VAL A 327 1.70 -3.06 12.77
N HIS A 328 2.31 -1.97 13.24
CA HIS A 328 1.63 -0.82 13.82
C HIS A 328 1.62 0.33 12.83
N ASN A 329 0.47 0.95 12.62
CA ASN A 329 0.33 2.03 11.66
C ASN A 329 -0.43 3.21 12.26
N PHE A 330 0.17 4.40 12.21
CA PHE A 330 -0.44 5.64 12.70
C PHE A 330 -0.54 6.65 11.57
N THR A 331 -1.75 7.14 11.32
CA THR A 331 -2.05 8.10 10.25
C THR A 331 -2.72 9.35 10.83
N LEU A 332 -2.29 10.51 10.34
CA LEU A 332 -2.97 11.79 10.54
C LEU A 332 -3.46 12.28 9.19
N ARG A 333 -4.73 12.72 9.11
CA ARG A 333 -5.32 13.30 7.90
C ARG A 333 -6.03 14.61 8.19
N LEU A 334 -5.99 15.51 7.22
CA LEU A 334 -6.66 16.80 7.21
C LEU A 334 -7.48 16.89 5.93
N ASN A 335 -8.80 17.02 6.07
CA ASN A 335 -9.75 17.20 4.97
C ASN A 335 -10.32 18.62 5.02
N PHE A 336 -10.11 19.41 3.97
CA PHE A 336 -10.61 20.80 3.84
C PHE A 336 -11.89 20.87 2.99
#